data_AF-A0A934S1G6-F1
#
_entry.id   AF-A0A934S1G6-F1
#
_cell.length_a   1.000
_cell.length_b   1.000
_cell.length_c   1.000
_cell.angle_alpha   90.00
_cell.angle_beta   90.00
_cell.angle_gamma   90.00
#
_symmetry.space_group_name_H-M   'P 1'
#
loop_
_entity.id
_entity.type
_entity.pdbx_description
1 polymer ?
#
loop_
_entity_poly.entity_id
_entity_poly.type
_entity_poly.pdbx_seq_one_letter_code
_entity_poly.pdbx_strand_id
1 'polypeptide(L)'
;MKTELIEEIAAILPEGRTKYFYFKEKYAVDLMRYFAAGRSVADVKASRFAGLLKKAVVKDVLSGVGTGRLNARDFENVWGNEVYPFLLTIGQWGHNRHAERNWYQTTGCDANLVLQLNFSNLHNAPYQRSIDDRYRPFEFSAHPVARPPYRTLAWARIDLSFETDEALIEEVQTDWVRYAKNRLTRISHMKLEEMGEEDRKSIPYFMEVLPPYAGIWQEAILAAALWFIREELGLSKVYYHTHASGCKLKRIDTNLPPRSLYESLPRKFCFKRTGEVPRFLERYMKRKANAEFYRLDFKKGLEQ
;
A
#
# COMPACT_ATOMS: atom_id res chain seq x y z
N MET A 1 15.76 -5.16 7.43
CA MET A 1 16.67 -5.96 6.58
C MET A 1 17.97 -5.23 6.23
N LYS A 2 19.00 -5.98 5.80
CA LYS A 2 20.27 -5.45 5.27
C LYS A 2 20.04 -4.63 3.99
N THR A 3 20.83 -3.57 3.79
CA THR A 3 20.73 -2.68 2.60
C THR A 3 20.99 -3.45 1.31
N GLU A 4 21.96 -4.37 1.33
CA GLU A 4 22.36 -5.17 0.17
C GLU A 4 21.17 -5.99 -0.38
N LEU A 5 20.31 -6.52 0.50
CA LEU A 5 19.10 -7.24 0.09
C LEU A 5 18.10 -6.33 -0.61
N ILE A 6 18.00 -5.06 -0.21
CA ILE A 6 17.10 -4.09 -0.87
C ILE A 6 17.60 -3.80 -2.28
N GLU A 7 18.92 -3.66 -2.45
CA GLU A 7 19.55 -3.46 -3.75
C GLU A 7 19.36 -4.67 -4.68
N GLU A 8 19.50 -5.88 -4.16
CA GLU A 8 19.21 -7.13 -4.89
C GLU A 8 17.73 -7.18 -5.34
N ILE A 9 16.78 -6.84 -4.45
CA ILE A 9 15.36 -6.78 -4.82
C ILE A 9 15.07 -5.66 -5.83
N ALA A 10 15.76 -4.52 -5.76
CA ALA A 10 15.60 -3.46 -6.74
C ALA A 10 16.12 -3.89 -8.13
N ALA A 11 17.22 -4.66 -8.16
CA ALA A 11 17.85 -5.13 -9.39
C ALA A 11 17.02 -6.18 -10.16
N ILE A 12 16.13 -6.91 -9.50
CA ILE A 12 15.25 -7.89 -10.17
C ILE A 12 14.06 -7.24 -10.89
N LEU A 13 13.74 -5.96 -10.61
CA LEU A 13 12.64 -5.30 -11.29
C LEU A 13 13.03 -4.91 -12.73
N PRO A 14 12.17 -5.17 -13.74
CA PRO A 14 12.42 -4.77 -15.12
C PRO A 14 12.70 -3.27 -15.21
N GLU A 15 13.89 -2.86 -15.67
CA GLU A 15 14.29 -1.44 -15.73
C GLU A 15 14.13 -0.69 -14.38
N GLY A 16 14.16 -1.40 -13.24
CA GLY A 16 13.93 -0.84 -11.91
C GLY A 16 12.48 -0.40 -11.64
N ARG A 17 11.50 -0.82 -12.45
CA ARG A 17 10.09 -0.44 -12.30
C ARG A 17 9.10 -1.49 -12.81
N THR A 18 7.92 -1.54 -12.22
CA THR A 18 6.84 -2.42 -12.70
C THR A 18 5.56 -1.65 -12.95
N LYS A 19 4.91 -1.90 -14.09
CA LYS A 19 3.58 -1.34 -14.37
C LYS A 19 2.56 -2.02 -13.47
N TYR A 20 1.73 -1.22 -12.80
CA TYR A 20 0.67 -1.72 -11.95
C TYR A 20 -0.63 -1.04 -12.28
N PHE A 21 -1.64 -1.83 -12.64
CA PHE A 21 -2.96 -1.34 -13.00
C PHE A 21 -3.90 -1.62 -11.84
N TYR A 22 -4.56 -0.57 -11.35
CA TYR A 22 -5.52 -0.68 -10.25
C TYR A 22 -6.88 -0.18 -10.70
N PHE A 23 -7.94 -0.86 -10.30
CA PHE A 23 -9.30 -0.38 -10.37
C PHE A 23 -9.94 -0.56 -8.99
N LYS A 24 -11.01 0.19 -8.72
CA LYS A 24 -11.68 0.15 -7.42
C LYS A 24 -12.10 -1.29 -7.08
N GLU A 25 -11.76 -1.73 -5.87
CA GLU A 25 -11.99 -3.11 -5.39
C GLU A 25 -11.13 -4.21 -6.03
N LYS A 26 -10.12 -3.89 -6.86
CA LYS A 26 -9.17 -4.90 -7.40
C LYS A 26 -8.56 -5.79 -6.32
N TYR A 27 -8.31 -5.23 -5.13
CA TYR A 27 -7.80 -6.00 -4.01
C TYR A 27 -8.67 -7.21 -3.64
N ALA A 28 -10.00 -7.11 -3.82
CA ALA A 28 -10.91 -8.21 -3.52
C ALA A 28 -10.73 -9.35 -4.53
N VAL A 29 -10.52 -9.02 -5.81
CA VAL A 29 -10.19 -9.97 -6.88
C VAL A 29 -8.87 -10.68 -6.56
N ASP A 30 -7.82 -9.91 -6.26
CA ASP A 30 -6.49 -10.46 -5.97
C ASP A 30 -6.53 -11.40 -4.74
N LEU A 31 -7.19 -11.00 -3.66
CA LEU A 31 -7.33 -11.83 -2.46
C LEU A 31 -8.16 -13.09 -2.73
N MET A 32 -9.23 -13.00 -3.52
CA MET A 32 -10.03 -14.17 -3.91
C MET A 32 -9.20 -15.12 -4.78
N ARG A 33 -8.38 -14.62 -5.70
CA ARG A 33 -7.44 -15.43 -6.48
C ARG A 33 -6.50 -16.23 -5.58
N TYR A 34 -5.94 -15.60 -4.54
CA TYR A 34 -5.00 -16.26 -3.62
C TYR A 34 -5.65 -17.22 -2.63
N PHE A 35 -6.88 -16.93 -2.19
CA PHE A 35 -7.54 -17.69 -1.13
C PHE A 35 -8.55 -18.72 -1.63
N ALA A 36 -9.38 -18.32 -2.60
CA ALA A 36 -10.57 -19.06 -3.02
C ALA A 36 -10.27 -20.16 -4.04
N ALA A 37 -9.09 -20.17 -4.66
CA ALA A 37 -8.70 -21.19 -5.63
C ALA A 37 -8.85 -22.62 -5.06
N GLY A 38 -9.71 -23.42 -5.71
CA GLY A 38 -10.06 -24.79 -5.35
C GLY A 38 -11.18 -24.93 -4.30
N ARG A 39 -11.66 -23.82 -3.71
CA ARG A 39 -12.68 -23.82 -2.64
C ARG A 39 -14.09 -23.67 -3.21
N SER A 40 -15.09 -24.18 -2.48
CA SER A 40 -16.48 -23.87 -2.79
C SER A 40 -16.84 -22.45 -2.34
N VAL A 41 -17.88 -21.88 -2.96
CA VAL A 41 -18.45 -20.60 -2.50
C VAL A 41 -18.91 -20.70 -1.04
N ALA A 42 -19.42 -21.87 -0.61
CA ALA A 42 -19.83 -22.12 0.77
C ALA A 42 -18.63 -22.02 1.74
N ASP A 43 -17.48 -22.59 1.38
CA ASP A 43 -16.25 -22.52 2.19
C ASP A 43 -15.77 -21.07 2.34
N VAL A 44 -15.85 -20.28 1.27
CA VAL A 44 -15.48 -18.85 1.33
C VAL A 44 -16.45 -18.08 2.23
N LYS A 45 -17.76 -18.35 2.15
CA LYS A 45 -18.77 -17.75 3.04
C LYS A 45 -18.54 -18.08 4.52
N ALA A 46 -18.02 -19.27 4.83
CA ALA A 46 -17.68 -19.66 6.19
C ALA A 46 -16.35 -19.09 6.70
N SER A 47 -15.60 -18.39 5.84
CA SER A 47 -14.26 -17.87 6.13
C SER A 47 -14.26 -16.36 6.43
N ARG A 48 -13.10 -15.84 6.86
CA ARG A 48 -12.86 -14.38 7.01
C ARG A 48 -12.97 -13.58 5.70
N PHE A 49 -12.96 -14.26 4.56
CA PHE A 49 -13.06 -13.65 3.22
C PHE A 49 -14.50 -13.51 2.73
N ALA A 50 -15.50 -13.93 3.52
CA ALA A 50 -16.92 -13.83 3.16
C ALA A 50 -17.35 -12.41 2.76
N GLY A 51 -16.73 -11.38 3.35
CA GLY A 51 -16.98 -9.98 3.00
C GLY A 51 -16.60 -9.63 1.55
N LEU A 52 -15.63 -10.34 0.96
CA LEU A 52 -15.22 -10.12 -0.43
C LEU A 52 -16.30 -10.55 -1.42
N LEU A 53 -17.12 -11.56 -1.08
CA LEU A 53 -18.24 -12.01 -1.93
C LEU A 53 -19.33 -10.95 -2.10
N LYS A 54 -19.34 -9.91 -1.26
CA LYS A 54 -20.31 -8.81 -1.34
C LYS A 54 -19.86 -7.69 -2.28
N LYS A 55 -18.60 -7.72 -2.73
CA LYS A 55 -17.99 -6.72 -3.61
C LYS A 55 -18.58 -6.82 -5.01
N ALA A 56 -18.84 -5.67 -5.63
CA ALA A 56 -19.54 -5.63 -6.92
C ALA A 56 -18.76 -6.43 -7.96
N VAL A 57 -17.45 -6.16 -8.07
CA VAL A 57 -16.56 -6.88 -8.97
C VAL A 57 -16.52 -8.40 -8.73
N VAL A 58 -16.60 -8.83 -7.47
CA VAL A 58 -16.58 -10.27 -7.15
C VAL A 58 -17.94 -10.90 -7.48
N LYS A 59 -19.05 -10.19 -7.25
CA LYS A 59 -20.39 -10.68 -7.64
C LYS A 59 -20.49 -10.89 -9.14
N ASP A 60 -19.91 -9.99 -9.93
CA ASP A 60 -19.89 -10.09 -11.39
C ASP A 60 -19.14 -11.36 -11.82
N VAL A 61 -17.99 -11.66 -11.22
CA VAL A 61 -17.27 -12.94 -11.44
C VAL A 61 -18.15 -14.13 -11.06
N LEU A 62 -18.77 -14.11 -9.88
CA LEU A 62 -19.60 -15.22 -9.39
C LEU A 62 -20.81 -15.51 -10.30
N SER A 63 -21.33 -14.49 -11.00
CA SER A 63 -22.44 -14.69 -11.94
C SER A 63 -22.09 -15.58 -13.13
N GLY A 64 -20.80 -15.64 -13.49
CA GLY A 64 -20.28 -16.52 -14.54
C GLY A 64 -19.84 -17.91 -14.07
N VAL A 65 -19.73 -18.13 -12.75
CA VAL A 65 -19.24 -19.41 -12.19
C VAL A 65 -20.42 -20.37 -11.96
N GLY A 66 -20.66 -21.26 -12.93
CA GLY A 66 -21.78 -22.21 -12.89
C GLY A 66 -21.59 -23.43 -11.96
N THR A 67 -20.37 -23.71 -11.51
CA THR A 67 -20.03 -24.97 -10.80
C THR A 67 -20.07 -24.85 -9.27
N GLY A 68 -20.24 -23.63 -8.73
CA GLY A 68 -20.19 -23.38 -7.29
C GLY A 68 -18.80 -23.53 -6.65
N ARG A 69 -17.77 -23.86 -7.44
CA ARG A 69 -16.36 -23.93 -7.03
C ARG A 69 -15.59 -22.82 -7.72
N LEU A 70 -14.70 -22.19 -6.95
CA LEU A 70 -13.90 -21.06 -7.40
C LEU A 70 -12.50 -21.54 -7.76
N ASN A 71 -11.98 -21.05 -8.87
CA ASN A 71 -10.63 -21.29 -9.35
C ASN A 71 -9.88 -19.96 -9.47
N ALA A 72 -8.53 -20.01 -9.44
CA ALA A 72 -7.72 -18.81 -9.64
C ALA A 72 -8.04 -18.10 -10.98
N ARG A 73 -8.26 -18.90 -12.03
CA ARG A 73 -8.57 -18.44 -13.39
C ARG A 73 -9.85 -17.62 -13.50
N ASP A 74 -10.82 -17.83 -12.60
CA ASP A 74 -12.05 -17.03 -12.56
C ASP A 74 -11.76 -15.55 -12.25
N PHE A 75 -10.59 -15.26 -11.66
CA PHE A 75 -10.16 -13.93 -11.24
C PHE A 75 -9.01 -13.34 -12.08
N GLU A 76 -8.45 -14.06 -13.05
CA GLU A 76 -7.23 -13.64 -13.78
C GLU A 76 -7.46 -12.52 -14.79
N ASN A 77 -8.66 -12.42 -15.37
CA ASN A 77 -8.98 -11.47 -16.44
C ASN A 77 -10.05 -10.44 -16.03
N VAL A 78 -10.16 -10.17 -14.73
CA VAL A 78 -11.16 -9.24 -14.20
C VAL A 78 -10.63 -7.82 -14.29
N TRP A 79 -11.38 -6.97 -15.01
CA TRP A 79 -11.08 -5.55 -15.17
C TRP A 79 -12.26 -4.70 -14.74
N GLY A 80 -11.98 -3.59 -14.05
CA GLY A 80 -12.97 -2.57 -13.76
C GLY A 80 -13.17 -1.61 -14.94
N ASN A 81 -14.30 -0.91 -14.95
CA ASN A 81 -14.61 0.10 -15.97
C ASN A 81 -13.61 1.28 -15.96
N GLU A 82 -13.11 1.63 -14.79
CA GLU A 82 -12.09 2.68 -14.61
C GLU A 82 -10.80 2.07 -14.07
N VAL A 83 -9.75 2.16 -14.87
CA VAL A 83 -8.42 1.63 -14.55
C VAL A 83 -7.43 2.78 -14.41
N TYR A 84 -6.68 2.74 -13.32
CA TYR A 84 -5.66 3.71 -12.95
C TYR A 84 -4.28 3.05 -13.14
N PRO A 85 -3.52 3.46 -14.16
CA PRO A 85 -2.17 2.98 -14.36
C PRO A 85 -1.20 3.68 -13.40
N PHE A 86 -0.35 2.89 -12.77
CA PHE A 86 0.72 3.31 -11.88
C PHE A 86 2.05 2.68 -12.28
N LEU A 87 3.14 3.25 -11.77
CA LEU A 87 4.48 2.67 -11.82
C LEU A 87 4.94 2.37 -10.40
N LEU A 88 5.28 1.11 -10.15
CA LEU A 88 5.91 0.67 -8.91
C LEU A 88 7.42 0.82 -9.02
N THR A 89 8.04 1.47 -8.04
CA THR A 89 9.49 1.54 -7.89
C THR A 89 9.89 1.13 -6.47
N ILE A 90 11.17 0.81 -6.29
CA ILE A 90 11.73 0.42 -5.00
C ILE A 90 12.67 1.51 -4.51
N GLY A 91 12.54 1.82 -3.23
CA GLY A 91 13.45 2.65 -2.48
C GLY A 91 13.83 2.01 -1.15
N GLN A 92 14.51 2.80 -0.33
CA GLN A 92 14.95 2.41 0.99
C GLN A 92 14.51 3.43 2.02
N TRP A 93 14.23 2.96 3.23
CA TRP A 93 14.03 3.80 4.39
C TRP A 93 14.85 3.33 5.59
N GLY A 94 15.53 4.26 6.25
CA GLY A 94 16.43 3.97 7.35
C GLY A 94 17.75 3.33 6.91
N HIS A 95 18.54 2.97 7.90
CA HIS A 95 19.86 2.35 7.72
C HIS A 95 20.23 1.52 8.95
N ASN A 96 21.28 0.72 8.82
CA ASN A 96 21.79 -0.16 9.87
C ASN A 96 22.57 0.62 10.96
N ARG A 97 21.90 1.55 11.67
CA ARG A 97 22.45 2.22 12.86
C ARG A 97 21.37 2.36 13.93
N HIS A 98 21.58 1.66 15.04
CA HIS A 98 20.66 1.61 16.17
C HIS A 98 20.36 3.00 16.78
N ALA A 99 21.33 3.93 16.76
CA ALA A 99 21.20 5.26 17.36
C ALA A 99 20.09 6.12 16.74
N GLU A 100 19.76 5.88 15.47
CA GLU A 100 18.81 6.73 14.72
C GLU A 100 17.45 6.06 14.53
N ARG A 101 17.22 4.90 15.16
CA ARG A 101 15.97 4.15 15.03
C ARG A 101 14.72 4.97 15.37
N ASN A 102 14.81 5.85 16.37
CA ASN A 102 13.69 6.71 16.75
C ASN A 102 13.36 7.72 15.64
N TRP A 103 14.37 8.22 14.93
CA TRP A 103 14.22 9.14 13.81
C TRP A 103 13.56 8.46 12.62
N TYR A 104 14.00 7.25 12.27
CA TYR A 104 13.43 6.48 11.17
C TYR A 104 12.13 5.75 11.52
N GLN A 105 11.74 5.71 12.80
CA GLN A 105 10.50 5.08 13.25
C GLN A 105 10.32 3.66 12.68
N THR A 106 11.36 2.83 12.78
CA THR A 106 11.36 1.43 12.34
C THR A 106 11.17 0.47 13.52
N THR A 107 10.50 -0.65 13.28
CA THR A 107 10.33 -1.70 14.30
C THR A 107 11.63 -2.47 14.54
N GLY A 108 12.39 -2.77 13.49
CA GLY A 108 13.75 -3.30 13.56
C GLY A 108 14.82 -2.20 13.68
N CYS A 109 16.08 -2.61 13.82
CA CYS A 109 17.25 -1.71 13.82
C CYS A 109 17.90 -1.56 12.43
N ASP A 110 17.32 -2.21 11.43
CA ASP A 110 17.83 -2.28 10.07
C ASP A 110 16.95 -1.45 9.12
N ALA A 111 17.29 -1.40 7.83
CA ALA A 111 16.52 -0.67 6.82
C ALA A 111 15.20 -1.38 6.45
N ASN A 112 14.24 -0.64 5.93
CA ASN A 112 13.05 -1.17 5.26
C ASN A 112 13.16 -0.99 3.74
N LEU A 113 12.62 -1.96 3.00
CA LEU A 113 12.29 -1.81 1.60
C LEU A 113 11.08 -0.87 1.46
N VAL A 114 11.13 0.06 0.53
CA VAL A 114 10.01 0.98 0.26
C VAL A 114 9.44 0.68 -1.10
N LEU A 115 8.17 0.26 -1.15
CA LEU A 115 7.42 0.20 -2.39
C LEU A 115 6.74 1.55 -2.64
N GLN A 116 7.05 2.18 -3.77
CA GLN A 116 6.52 3.49 -4.14
C GLN A 116 5.49 3.33 -5.26
N LEU A 117 4.27 3.83 -5.05
CA LEU A 117 3.20 3.87 -6.05
C LEU A 117 3.21 5.22 -6.74
N ASN A 118 3.77 5.27 -7.95
CA ASN A 118 3.96 6.50 -8.70
C ASN A 118 2.88 6.70 -9.75
N PHE A 119 2.50 7.96 -9.96
CA PHE A 119 1.57 8.36 -11.00
C PHE A 119 2.10 8.04 -12.41
N SER A 120 1.17 7.68 -13.29
CA SER A 120 1.42 7.59 -14.73
C SER A 120 1.27 8.95 -15.42
N ASN A 121 1.57 8.99 -16.72
CA ASN A 121 1.37 10.18 -17.55
C ASN A 121 -0.10 10.63 -17.63
N LEU A 122 -1.06 9.73 -17.40
CA LEU A 122 -2.48 10.08 -17.34
C LEU A 122 -2.77 11.13 -16.25
N HIS A 123 -2.05 11.05 -15.13
CA HIS A 123 -2.13 12.05 -14.06
C HIS A 123 -1.08 13.16 -14.23
N ASN A 124 0.17 12.82 -14.58
CA ASN A 124 1.25 13.81 -14.61
C ASN A 124 1.00 14.93 -15.63
N ALA A 125 0.38 14.63 -16.78
CA ALA A 125 0.13 15.63 -17.83
C ALA A 125 -0.82 16.76 -17.38
N PRO A 126 -2.04 16.49 -16.86
CA PRO A 126 -2.89 17.55 -16.30
C PRO A 126 -2.29 18.21 -15.06
N TYR A 127 -1.59 17.45 -14.21
CA TYR A 127 -0.87 18.02 -13.06
C TYR A 127 0.13 19.11 -13.48
N GLN A 128 0.99 18.82 -14.45
CA GLN A 128 2.02 19.76 -14.95
C GLN A 128 1.42 20.98 -15.67
N ARG A 129 0.20 20.88 -16.20
CA ARG A 129 -0.50 22.04 -16.75
C ARG A 129 -1.01 22.96 -15.65
N SER A 130 -1.41 22.42 -14.51
CA SER A 130 -2.09 23.15 -13.45
C SER A 130 -1.20 23.60 -12.30
N ILE A 131 -0.08 22.91 -12.05
CA ILE A 131 0.78 23.11 -10.88
C ILE A 131 2.23 23.35 -11.31
N ASP A 132 2.87 24.35 -10.70
CA ASP A 132 4.32 24.51 -10.80
C ASP A 132 5.03 23.45 -9.93
N ASP A 133 5.68 22.49 -10.59
CA ASP A 133 6.35 21.36 -9.95
C ASP A 133 7.83 21.62 -9.63
N ARG A 134 8.35 22.85 -9.84
CA ARG A 134 9.78 23.17 -9.59
C ARG A 134 10.22 22.82 -8.16
N TYR A 135 9.32 22.95 -7.20
CA TYR A 135 9.57 22.70 -5.78
C TYR A 135 8.89 21.43 -5.25
N ARG A 136 8.27 20.62 -6.12
CA ARG A 136 7.55 19.38 -5.76
C ARG A 136 6.61 19.58 -4.56
N PRO A 137 5.60 20.46 -4.69
CA PRO A 137 4.82 20.98 -3.55
C PRO A 137 4.03 19.93 -2.75
N PHE A 138 3.95 18.70 -3.26
CA PHE A 138 3.19 17.60 -2.68
C PHE A 138 4.05 16.45 -2.18
N GLU A 139 5.35 16.70 -2.02
CA GLU A 139 6.31 15.71 -1.53
C GLU A 139 7.16 16.31 -0.40
N PHE A 140 7.46 15.50 0.62
CA PHE A 140 8.37 15.88 1.68
C PHE A 140 9.75 15.24 1.48
N SER A 141 10.80 16.05 1.45
CA SER A 141 12.17 15.59 1.14
C SER A 141 12.72 14.55 2.11
N ALA A 142 12.21 14.53 3.34
CA ALA A 142 12.56 13.55 4.35
C ALA A 142 11.64 12.32 4.35
N HIS A 143 10.75 12.14 3.37
CA HIS A 143 9.95 10.93 3.20
C HIS A 143 10.46 10.11 2.00
N PRO A 144 10.21 8.79 1.95
CA PRO A 144 10.79 7.91 0.93
C PRO A 144 10.01 7.95 -0.39
N VAL A 145 9.81 9.15 -0.92
CA VAL A 145 9.25 9.39 -2.25
C VAL A 145 10.27 9.04 -3.34
N ALA A 146 9.79 8.66 -4.51
CA ALA A 146 10.64 8.35 -5.64
C ALA A 146 11.35 9.62 -6.14
N ARG A 147 12.61 9.45 -6.56
CA ARG A 147 13.38 10.54 -7.18
C ARG A 147 12.80 10.88 -8.57
N PRO A 148 13.08 12.07 -9.11
CA PRO A 148 12.68 12.41 -10.48
C PRO A 148 13.11 11.31 -11.47
N PRO A 149 12.29 11.02 -12.49
CA PRO A 149 11.14 11.81 -12.96
C PRO A 149 9.79 11.46 -12.30
N TYR A 150 9.78 10.59 -11.28
CA TYR A 150 8.56 10.05 -10.69
C TYR A 150 7.86 11.03 -9.75
N ARG A 151 6.53 10.91 -9.65
CA ARG A 151 5.68 11.61 -8.67
C ARG A 151 4.96 10.54 -7.85
N THR A 152 5.24 10.48 -6.56
CA THR A 152 4.73 9.38 -5.71
C THR A 152 3.37 9.73 -5.11
N LEU A 153 2.33 8.97 -5.46
CA LEU A 153 1.02 9.08 -4.82
C LEU A 153 1.09 8.60 -3.37
N ALA A 154 1.66 7.42 -3.17
CA ALA A 154 1.72 6.74 -1.87
C ALA A 154 2.91 5.77 -1.82
N TRP A 155 3.28 5.34 -0.63
CA TRP A 155 4.33 4.33 -0.44
C TRP A 155 3.99 3.38 0.72
N ALA A 156 4.60 2.20 0.69
CA ALA A 156 4.58 1.23 1.76
C ALA A 156 6.00 0.93 2.25
N ARG A 157 6.21 0.93 3.56
CA ARG A 157 7.46 0.44 4.18
C ARG A 157 7.31 -1.03 4.55
N ILE A 158 8.22 -1.86 4.08
CA ILE A 158 8.17 -3.31 4.20
C ILE A 158 9.47 -3.80 4.84
N ASP A 159 9.37 -4.58 5.92
CA ASP A 159 10.45 -5.43 6.41
C ASP A 159 10.14 -6.88 6.03
N LEU A 160 11.14 -7.72 5.79
CA LEU A 160 10.90 -9.09 5.32
C LEU A 160 12.06 -10.02 5.62
N SER A 161 11.75 -11.32 5.55
CA SER A 161 12.71 -12.41 5.62
C SER A 161 12.28 -13.54 4.70
N PHE A 162 13.11 -13.84 3.70
CA PHE A 162 12.95 -15.02 2.85
C PHE A 162 13.14 -16.32 3.64
N GLU A 163 14.03 -16.33 4.64
CA GLU A 163 14.26 -17.50 5.50
C GLU A 163 13.01 -17.90 6.28
N THR A 164 12.26 -16.91 6.80
CA THR A 164 11.04 -17.17 7.57
C THR A 164 9.77 -17.12 6.72
N ASP A 165 9.87 -16.78 5.43
CA ASP A 165 8.75 -16.63 4.50
C ASP A 165 7.70 -15.62 5.01
N GLU A 166 8.19 -14.49 5.52
CA GLU A 166 7.40 -13.49 6.20
C GLU A 166 7.75 -12.07 5.72
N ALA A 167 6.72 -11.24 5.57
CA ALA A 167 6.84 -9.80 5.38
C ALA A 167 6.04 -9.07 6.46
N LEU A 168 6.49 -7.89 6.86
CA LEU A 168 5.78 -6.94 7.70
C LEU A 168 5.61 -5.65 6.92
N ILE A 169 4.38 -5.29 6.62
CA ILE A 169 4.03 -3.94 6.17
C ILE A 169 4.01 -3.06 7.43
N GLU A 170 5.08 -2.28 7.59
CA GLU A 170 5.26 -1.41 8.75
C GLU A 170 4.32 -0.20 8.69
N GLU A 171 4.05 0.29 7.48
CA GLU A 171 3.30 1.51 7.24
C GLU A 171 2.90 1.66 5.77
N VAL A 172 1.75 2.30 5.53
CA VAL A 172 1.40 2.91 4.25
C VAL A 172 1.07 4.39 4.45
N GLN A 173 1.51 5.26 3.56
CA GLN A 173 1.31 6.71 3.69
C GLN A 173 1.19 7.43 2.33
N THR A 174 0.73 8.68 2.39
CA THR A 174 0.70 9.63 1.26
C THR A 174 0.99 11.04 1.75
N ASP A 175 2.01 11.67 1.15
CA ASP A 175 2.21 13.12 1.24
C ASP A 175 1.29 13.82 0.27
N TRP A 176 1.13 13.23 -0.92
CA TRP A 176 0.50 13.86 -2.04
C TRP A 176 -0.94 14.30 -1.74
N VAL A 177 -1.75 13.35 -1.28
CA VAL A 177 -3.16 13.63 -0.95
C VAL A 177 -3.26 14.55 0.28
N ARG A 178 -2.32 14.43 1.24
CA ARG A 178 -2.30 15.26 2.46
C ARG A 178 -2.04 16.72 2.12
N TYR A 179 -0.96 17.01 1.40
CA TYR A 179 -0.60 18.38 1.05
C TYR A 179 -1.55 18.99 0.02
N ALA A 180 -2.03 18.22 -0.96
CA ALA A 180 -3.02 18.71 -1.90
C ALA A 180 -4.35 19.10 -1.21
N LYS A 181 -4.83 18.30 -0.25
CA LYS A 181 -6.01 18.66 0.56
C LYS A 181 -5.78 19.92 1.37
N ASN A 182 -4.64 20.03 2.05
CA ASN A 182 -4.31 21.24 2.81
C ASN A 182 -4.26 22.48 1.92
N ARG A 183 -3.70 22.36 0.72
CA ARG A 183 -3.65 23.45 -0.27
C ARG A 183 -5.05 23.83 -0.77
N LEU A 184 -5.90 22.85 -1.11
CA LEU A 184 -7.28 23.12 -1.51
C LEU A 184 -8.08 23.78 -0.38
N THR A 185 -7.94 23.30 0.86
CA THR A 185 -8.58 23.90 2.04
C THR A 185 -8.10 25.33 2.27
N ARG A 186 -6.81 25.63 2.03
CA ARG A 186 -6.32 27.00 2.09
C ARG A 186 -6.99 27.88 1.02
N ILE A 187 -7.04 27.40 -0.23
CA ILE A 187 -7.66 28.11 -1.36
C ILE A 187 -9.15 28.35 -1.11
N SER A 188 -9.88 27.37 -0.56
CA SER A 188 -11.32 27.50 -0.30
C SER A 188 -11.69 28.55 0.75
N HIS A 189 -10.73 28.99 1.56
CA HIS A 189 -10.92 30.06 2.55
C HIS A 189 -10.44 31.44 2.03
N MET A 190 -9.84 31.51 0.84
CA MET A 190 -9.42 32.78 0.24
C MET A 190 -10.61 33.47 -0.42
N LYS A 191 -10.61 34.80 -0.39
CA LYS A 191 -11.49 35.58 -1.26
C LYS A 191 -10.96 35.61 -2.68
N LEU A 192 -11.82 35.84 -3.67
CA LEU A 192 -11.43 35.79 -5.09
C LEU A 192 -10.32 36.80 -5.42
N GLU A 193 -10.34 37.97 -4.79
CA GLU A 193 -9.34 39.02 -4.89
C GLU A 193 -7.98 38.67 -4.26
N GLU A 194 -7.94 37.73 -3.32
CA GLU A 194 -6.72 37.24 -2.65
C GLU A 194 -6.07 36.07 -3.42
N MET A 195 -6.84 35.39 -4.28
CA MET A 195 -6.35 34.27 -5.05
C MET A 195 -5.40 34.73 -6.16
N GLY A 196 -4.14 34.31 -6.04
CA GLY A 196 -3.16 34.45 -7.13
C GLY A 196 -3.51 33.58 -8.34
N GLU A 197 -2.85 33.86 -9.46
CA GLU A 197 -3.02 33.09 -10.71
C GLU A 197 -2.74 31.59 -10.50
N GLU A 198 -1.69 31.25 -9.76
CA GLU A 198 -1.32 29.85 -9.48
C GLU A 198 -2.42 29.12 -8.70
N ASP A 199 -3.03 29.78 -7.71
CA ASP A 199 -4.13 29.18 -6.94
C ASP A 199 -5.33 28.92 -7.86
N ARG A 200 -5.74 29.89 -8.70
CA ARG A 200 -6.86 29.69 -9.66
C ARG A 200 -6.57 28.57 -10.65
N LYS A 201 -5.35 28.50 -11.19
CA LYS A 201 -4.93 27.48 -12.16
C LYS A 201 -4.87 26.07 -11.55
N SER A 202 -4.67 25.98 -10.25
CA SER A 202 -4.60 24.71 -9.51
C SER A 202 -5.98 24.10 -9.18
N ILE A 203 -7.05 24.90 -9.16
CA ILE A 203 -8.40 24.44 -8.77
C ILE A 203 -8.89 23.25 -9.61
N PRO A 204 -8.84 23.27 -10.97
CA PRO A 204 -9.30 22.13 -11.77
C PRO A 204 -8.56 20.83 -11.42
N TYR A 205 -7.26 20.91 -11.15
CA TYR A 205 -6.49 19.75 -10.74
C TYR A 205 -7.02 19.14 -9.42
N PHE A 206 -7.31 19.97 -8.43
CA PHE A 206 -7.83 19.48 -7.14
C PHE A 206 -9.26 18.97 -7.21
N MET A 207 -10.08 19.57 -8.08
CA MET A 207 -11.51 19.28 -8.16
C MET A 207 -11.87 18.16 -9.15
N GLU A 208 -11.04 17.93 -10.16
CA GLU A 208 -11.36 17.00 -11.26
C GLU A 208 -10.32 15.89 -11.41
N VAL A 209 -9.03 16.22 -11.30
CA VAL A 209 -7.94 15.28 -11.61
C VAL A 209 -7.58 14.41 -10.42
N LEU A 210 -7.38 15.02 -9.25
CA LEU A 210 -6.92 14.33 -8.04
C LEU A 210 -7.99 13.47 -7.33
N PRO A 211 -9.28 13.84 -7.26
CA PRO A 211 -10.26 13.12 -6.45
C PRO A 211 -10.36 11.62 -6.72
N PRO A 212 -10.31 11.14 -7.98
CA PRO A 212 -10.31 9.70 -8.26
C PRO A 212 -9.15 8.96 -7.58
N TYR A 213 -7.93 9.49 -7.68
CA TYR A 213 -6.74 8.93 -7.03
C TYR A 213 -6.80 9.03 -5.50
N ALA A 214 -7.25 10.18 -4.98
CA ALA A 214 -7.42 10.40 -3.55
C ALA A 214 -8.47 9.48 -2.92
N GLY A 215 -9.46 9.04 -3.71
CA GLY A 215 -10.50 8.09 -3.27
C GLY A 215 -10.00 6.64 -3.16
N ILE A 216 -8.92 6.27 -3.85
CA ILE A 216 -8.45 4.88 -3.93
C ILE A 216 -7.07 4.64 -3.34
N TRP A 217 -6.28 5.67 -3.04
CA TRP A 217 -4.84 5.52 -2.74
C TRP A 217 -4.54 4.49 -1.64
N GLN A 218 -5.35 4.44 -0.57
CA GLN A 218 -5.17 3.51 0.56
C GLN A 218 -5.28 2.06 0.12
N GLU A 219 -6.28 1.79 -0.71
CA GLU A 219 -6.53 0.45 -1.24
C GLU A 219 -5.51 0.11 -2.33
N ALA A 220 -5.17 1.08 -3.19
CA ALA A 220 -4.20 0.90 -4.26
C ALA A 220 -2.80 0.55 -3.72
N ILE A 221 -2.30 1.29 -2.71
CA ILE A 221 -0.97 1.03 -2.16
C ILE A 221 -0.90 -0.28 -1.38
N LEU A 222 -1.92 -0.62 -0.59
CA LEU A 222 -1.92 -1.89 0.13
C LEU A 222 -2.10 -3.08 -0.82
N ALA A 223 -2.94 -2.94 -1.85
CA ALA A 223 -3.06 -3.96 -2.89
C ALA A 223 -1.75 -4.13 -3.67
N ALA A 224 -1.09 -3.04 -4.04
CA ALA A 224 0.21 -3.08 -4.69
C ALA A 224 1.28 -3.75 -3.80
N ALA A 225 1.31 -3.43 -2.50
CA ALA A 225 2.22 -4.05 -1.55
C ALA A 225 1.99 -5.56 -1.43
N LEU A 226 0.74 -6.00 -1.29
CA LEU A 226 0.42 -7.43 -1.22
C LEU A 226 0.71 -8.16 -2.51
N TRP A 227 0.37 -7.56 -3.66
CA TRP A 227 0.69 -8.09 -4.97
C TRP A 227 2.21 -8.23 -5.12
N PHE A 228 2.98 -7.20 -4.80
CA PHE A 228 4.44 -7.23 -4.87
C PHE A 228 5.04 -8.31 -3.96
N ILE A 229 4.63 -8.35 -2.69
CA ILE A 229 5.10 -9.36 -1.72
C ILE A 229 4.78 -10.78 -2.20
N ARG A 230 3.59 -10.99 -2.78
CA ARG A 230 3.13 -12.32 -3.17
C ARG A 230 3.68 -12.78 -4.52
N GLU A 231 3.63 -11.91 -5.52
CA GLU A 231 3.84 -12.24 -6.93
C GLU A 231 5.29 -11.99 -7.37
N GLU A 232 5.91 -10.92 -6.87
CA GLU A 232 7.30 -10.60 -7.20
C GLU A 232 8.28 -11.23 -6.22
N LEU A 233 7.97 -11.21 -4.91
CA LEU A 233 8.85 -11.77 -3.87
C LEU A 233 8.52 -13.22 -3.48
N GLY A 234 7.35 -13.72 -3.84
CA GLY A 234 6.94 -15.10 -3.54
C GLY A 234 6.62 -15.39 -2.06
N LEU A 235 6.57 -14.38 -1.19
CA LEU A 235 6.34 -14.56 0.25
C LEU A 235 4.86 -14.83 0.56
N SER A 236 4.61 -15.71 1.55
CA SER A 236 3.25 -16.19 1.84
C SER A 236 2.62 -15.63 3.12
N LYS A 237 3.40 -15.18 4.10
CA LYS A 237 2.89 -14.65 5.37
C LYS A 237 3.12 -13.15 5.45
N VAL A 238 2.05 -12.38 5.54
CA VAL A 238 2.12 -10.92 5.63
C VAL A 238 1.56 -10.45 6.97
N TYR A 239 2.38 -9.73 7.70
CA TYR A 239 2.02 -9.03 8.91
C TYR A 239 1.80 -7.55 8.62
N TYR A 240 0.97 -6.92 9.45
CA TYR A 240 0.71 -5.49 9.43
C TYR A 240 0.55 -5.01 10.88
N HIS A 241 1.10 -3.85 11.24
CA HIS A 241 1.00 -3.37 12.62
C HIS A 241 -0.44 -3.05 13.04
N THR A 242 -0.81 -3.37 14.28
CA THR A 242 -1.91 -2.63 14.93
C THR A 242 -1.47 -1.19 15.23
N HIS A 243 -2.41 -0.27 15.37
CA HIS A 243 -2.09 1.13 15.70
C HIS A 243 -1.24 1.23 16.98
N ALA A 244 -1.71 0.59 18.05
CA ALA A 244 -1.03 0.59 19.35
C ALA A 244 0.38 -0.03 19.27
N SER A 245 0.52 -1.19 18.63
CA SER A 245 1.81 -1.86 18.53
C SER A 245 2.76 -1.12 17.61
N GLY A 246 2.28 -0.55 16.50
CA GLY A 246 3.09 0.30 15.61
C GLY A 246 3.68 1.49 16.38
N CYS A 247 2.86 2.26 17.09
CA CYS A 247 3.33 3.39 17.89
C CYS A 247 4.33 2.95 18.98
N LYS A 248 4.02 1.88 19.72
CA LYS A 248 4.89 1.35 20.78
C LYS A 248 6.22 0.79 20.25
N LEU A 249 6.19 0.13 19.10
CA LEU A 249 7.36 -0.51 18.52
C LEU A 249 8.31 0.48 17.87
N LYS A 250 7.74 1.50 17.24
CA LYS A 250 8.44 2.60 16.57
C LYS A 250 8.75 3.78 17.48
N ARG A 251 8.27 3.74 18.73
CA ARG A 251 8.42 4.81 19.75
C ARG A 251 7.86 6.15 19.27
N ILE A 252 6.66 6.09 18.68
CA ILE A 252 5.91 7.27 18.26
C ILE A 252 5.00 7.68 19.41
N ASP A 253 5.32 8.80 20.06
CA ASP A 253 4.58 9.40 21.16
C ASP A 253 3.81 10.66 20.75
N THR A 254 4.22 11.29 19.65
CA THR A 254 3.66 12.52 19.08
C THR A 254 3.31 12.32 17.61
N ASN A 255 2.39 13.13 17.07
CA ASN A 255 1.94 13.03 15.68
C ASN A 255 1.53 11.61 15.27
N LEU A 256 0.69 10.98 16.10
CA LEU A 256 0.28 9.59 15.91
C LEU A 256 -0.34 9.39 14.52
N PRO A 257 -0.04 8.25 13.85
CA PRO A 257 -0.63 7.96 12.56
C PRO A 257 -2.15 7.79 12.67
N PRO A 258 -2.90 8.05 11.58
CA PRO A 258 -4.34 7.93 11.59
C PRO A 258 -4.77 6.48 11.83
N ARG A 259 -5.61 6.26 12.86
CA ARG A 259 -6.09 4.92 13.25
C ARG A 259 -6.73 4.15 12.10
N SER A 260 -7.43 4.83 11.18
CA SER A 260 -8.10 4.20 10.04
C SER A 260 -7.15 3.37 9.16
N LEU A 261 -5.90 3.80 8.96
CA LEU A 261 -4.87 3.06 8.21
C LEU A 261 -4.38 1.80 8.92
N TYR A 262 -4.55 1.73 10.24
CA TYR A 262 -4.06 0.64 11.08
C TYR A 262 -5.17 -0.25 11.61
N GLU A 263 -6.43 0.10 11.37
CA GLU A 263 -7.56 -0.64 11.90
C GLU A 263 -8.54 -1.01 10.79
N SER A 264 -9.04 -0.02 10.06
CA SER A 264 -10.08 -0.22 9.04
C SER A 264 -9.50 -0.83 7.77
N LEU A 265 -8.33 -0.36 7.34
CA LEU A 265 -7.69 -0.82 6.10
C LEU A 265 -7.26 -2.31 6.18
N PRO A 266 -6.54 -2.80 7.22
CA PRO A 266 -6.20 -4.22 7.30
C PRO A 266 -7.44 -5.13 7.39
N ARG A 267 -8.48 -4.71 8.12
CA ARG A 267 -9.76 -5.45 8.18
C ARG A 267 -10.43 -5.55 6.82
N LYS A 268 -10.43 -4.46 6.04
CA LYS A 268 -10.95 -4.43 4.67
C LYS A 268 -10.25 -5.46 3.76
N PHE A 269 -8.98 -5.73 4.02
CA PHE A 269 -8.15 -6.72 3.33
C PHE A 269 -8.15 -8.11 4.01
N CYS A 270 -9.12 -8.37 4.89
CA CYS A 270 -9.30 -9.67 5.55
C CYS A 270 -8.12 -10.13 6.42
N PHE A 271 -7.27 -9.20 6.88
CA PHE A 271 -6.28 -9.55 7.89
C PHE A 271 -6.97 -9.93 9.21
N LYS A 272 -6.39 -10.92 9.90
CA LYS A 272 -6.83 -11.35 11.23
C LYS A 272 -5.88 -10.81 12.29
N ARG A 273 -6.40 -10.28 13.41
CA ARG A 273 -5.54 -9.95 14.56
C ARG A 273 -4.87 -11.19 15.14
N THR A 274 -3.63 -11.04 15.58
CA THR A 274 -2.82 -12.08 16.19
C THR A 274 -1.84 -11.50 17.21
N GLY A 275 -1.52 -12.26 18.25
CA GLY A 275 -0.40 -11.99 19.16
C GLY A 275 0.92 -12.59 18.69
N GLU A 276 0.90 -13.33 17.58
CA GLU A 276 2.12 -13.89 16.99
C GLU A 276 3.00 -12.76 16.43
N VAL A 277 4.26 -12.79 16.82
CA VAL A 277 5.29 -11.86 16.34
C VAL A 277 5.93 -12.45 15.08
N PRO A 278 6.24 -11.67 14.04
CA PRO A 278 7.06 -12.15 12.93
C PRO A 278 8.39 -12.72 13.44
N ARG A 279 8.78 -13.91 12.98
CA ARG A 279 9.92 -14.64 13.55
C ARG A 279 11.22 -13.86 13.40
N PHE A 280 11.41 -13.18 12.27
CA PHE A 280 12.56 -12.32 12.05
C PHE A 280 12.65 -11.11 12.99
N LEU A 281 11.55 -10.78 13.70
CA LEU A 281 11.53 -9.72 14.71
C LEU A 281 11.75 -10.21 16.15
N GLU A 282 11.68 -11.52 16.43
CA GLU A 282 11.79 -12.06 17.79
C GLU A 282 13.08 -11.63 18.49
N ARG A 283 14.19 -11.53 17.73
CA ARG A 283 15.49 -11.06 18.23
C ARG A 283 15.46 -9.64 18.82
N TYR A 284 14.56 -8.79 18.33
CA TYR A 284 14.40 -7.41 18.80
C TYR A 284 13.33 -7.26 19.89
N MET A 285 12.56 -8.31 20.15
CA MET A 285 11.31 -8.25 20.90
C MET A 285 11.43 -8.81 22.33
N LYS A 286 12.64 -9.19 22.78
CA LYS A 286 12.96 -9.77 24.10
C LYS A 286 12.46 -8.98 25.33
N ARG A 287 11.84 -7.81 25.17
CA ARG A 287 11.23 -6.99 26.25
C ARG A 287 9.82 -6.44 25.95
N LYS A 288 9.17 -6.79 24.83
CA LYS A 288 7.87 -6.21 24.41
C LYS A 288 6.76 -7.26 24.27
N ALA A 289 6.57 -8.08 25.31
CA ALA A 289 5.75 -9.31 25.33
C ALA A 289 4.24 -9.21 24.96
N ASN A 290 3.70 -8.04 24.61
CA ASN A 290 2.28 -7.83 24.33
C ASN A 290 2.04 -7.08 23.00
N ALA A 291 2.87 -7.32 21.98
CA ALA A 291 2.64 -6.70 20.67
C ALA A 291 1.60 -7.50 19.88
N GLU A 292 0.60 -6.80 19.37
CA GLU A 292 -0.42 -7.35 18.48
C GLU A 292 -0.19 -6.90 17.03
N PHE A 293 -0.40 -7.84 16.13
CA PHE A 293 -0.30 -7.63 14.69
C PHE A 293 -1.60 -8.04 14.01
N TYR A 294 -1.74 -7.62 12.76
CA TYR A 294 -2.63 -8.22 11.78
C TYR A 294 -1.82 -9.20 10.96
N ARG A 295 -2.39 -10.37 10.64
CA ARG A 295 -1.77 -11.40 9.81
C ARG A 295 -2.71 -11.82 8.68
N LEU A 296 -2.14 -11.96 7.49
CA LEU A 296 -2.75 -12.48 6.29
C LEU A 296 -1.82 -13.57 5.72
N ASP A 297 -2.40 -14.70 5.35
CA ASP A 297 -1.67 -15.84 4.80
C ASP A 297 -2.17 -16.14 3.39
N PHE A 298 -1.23 -16.35 2.48
CA PHE A 298 -1.47 -16.81 1.11
C PHE A 298 -1.15 -18.30 0.99
N LYS A 299 -1.85 -19.01 0.11
CA LYS A 299 -1.51 -20.41 -0.22
C LYS A 299 -0.18 -20.44 -0.99
N LYS A 300 0.75 -21.30 -0.59
CA LYS A 300 1.94 -21.60 -1.41
C LYS A 300 1.51 -22.40 -2.65
N GLY A 301 2.03 -22.02 -3.82
CA GLY A 301 1.64 -22.61 -5.10
C GLY A 301 0.22 -22.24 -5.51
N LEU A 302 0.10 -21.32 -6.48
CA LEU A 302 -1.03 -21.39 -7.39
C LEU A 302 -0.67 -22.57 -8.30
N GLU A 303 -1.22 -23.75 -8.03
CA GLU A 303 -1.11 -24.87 -8.97
C GLU A 303 -1.70 -24.37 -10.30
N GLN A 304 -0.85 -24.31 -11.33
CA GLN A 304 -1.20 -23.90 -12.69
C GLN A 304 -2.07 -24.96 -13.37
#